data_AF-A0A6G1C4L5-F1
#
_entry.id   AF-A0A6G1C4L5-F1
#
_cell.length_a   1.000
_cell.length_b   1.000
_cell.length_c   1.000
_cell.angle_alpha   90.00
_cell.angle_beta   90.00
_cell.angle_gamma   90.00
#
_symmetry.space_group_name_H-M   'P 1'
#
loop_
_entity.id
_entity.type
_entity.pdbx_description
1 polymer ?
#
loop_
_entity_poly.entity_id
_entity_poly.type
_entity_poly.pdbx_seq_one_letter_code
_entity_poly.pdbx_strand_id
1 'polypeptide(L)'
;MIRLPLAEVDWILAQERERVCDPDDFAGLRRDDQRESLMPEGEIEETRALLLEAAALCRAANDSFAEYQAEVKAAVESQGYFEVESDYLAVRAQRQAQFEEEWAKPFDDL
;
A
#
# COMPACT_ATOMS: atom_id res chain seq x y z
N MET A 1 1.83 -18.04 19.10
CA MET A 1 2.89 -18.28 18.09
C MET A 1 2.70 -19.57 17.30
N ILE A 2 2.67 -19.46 15.97
CA ILE A 2 2.65 -20.54 14.97
C ILE A 2 3.72 -20.24 13.91
N ARG A 3 4.29 -21.28 13.30
CA ARG A 3 5.20 -21.12 12.16
C ARG A 3 4.41 -20.77 10.91
N LEU A 4 4.84 -19.72 10.22
CA LEU A 4 4.22 -19.33 8.97
C LEU A 4 4.57 -20.35 7.88
N PRO A 5 3.61 -20.78 7.04
CA PRO A 5 3.90 -21.67 5.92
C PRO A 5 4.96 -21.06 4.98
N LEU A 6 5.84 -21.89 4.41
CA LEU A 6 6.90 -21.40 3.52
C LEU A 6 6.35 -20.62 2.32
N ALA A 7 5.22 -21.07 1.75
CA ALA A 7 4.55 -20.37 0.65
C ALA A 7 4.15 -18.93 1.03
N GLU A 8 3.78 -18.69 2.29
CA GLU A 8 3.43 -17.35 2.77
C GLU A 8 4.67 -16.49 3.00
N VAL A 9 5.74 -17.09 3.53
CA VAL A 9 7.05 -16.42 3.65
C VAL A 9 7.57 -16.00 2.28
N ASP A 10 7.54 -16.91 1.31
CA ASP A 10 7.97 -16.63 -0.06
C ASP A 10 7.09 -15.55 -0.70
N TRP A 11 5.77 -15.62 -0.49
CA TRP A 11 4.85 -14.59 -0.96
C TRP A 11 5.16 -13.21 -0.38
N ILE A 12 5.42 -13.11 0.93
CA ILE A 12 5.80 -11.86 1.61
C ILE A 12 7.10 -11.30 1.02
N LEU A 13 8.13 -12.15 0.87
CA LEU A 13 9.44 -11.73 0.38
C LEU A 13 9.45 -11.41 -1.12
N ALA A 14 8.53 -11.98 -1.90
CA ALA A 14 8.40 -11.72 -3.33
C ALA A 14 7.59 -10.45 -3.66
N GLN A 15 6.92 -9.82 -2.68
CA GLN A 15 6.17 -8.59 -2.93
C GLN A 15 7.14 -7.44 -3.27
N GLU A 16 7.11 -6.97 -4.51
CA GLU A 16 7.67 -5.68 -4.90
C GLU A 16 6.64 -4.59 -4.57
N ARG A 17 7.01 -3.63 -3.72
CA ARG A 17 6.12 -2.50 -3.41
C ARG A 17 6.10 -1.53 -4.58
N GLU A 18 4.92 -1.03 -4.90
CA GLU A 18 4.73 -0.01 -5.92
C GLU A 18 5.61 1.21 -5.66
N ARG A 19 6.11 1.79 -6.76
CA ARG A 19 6.82 3.05 -6.71
C ARG A 19 5.87 4.11 -6.16
N VAL A 20 6.23 4.69 -5.03
CA VAL A 20 5.51 5.85 -4.48
C VAL A 20 5.55 6.95 -5.54
N CYS A 21 4.39 7.52 -5.90
CA CYS A 21 4.32 8.71 -6.77
C CYS A 21 5.17 9.82 -6.14
N ASP A 22 6.03 10.44 -6.95
CA ASP A 22 6.83 11.57 -6.51
C ASP A 22 5.90 12.78 -6.34
N PRO A 23 6.00 13.55 -5.24
CA PRO A 23 5.35 14.85 -5.13
C PRO A 23 5.53 15.75 -6.37
N ASP A 24 6.67 15.64 -7.05
CA ASP A 24 6.98 16.35 -8.29
C ASP A 24 6.21 15.81 -9.51
N ASP A 25 5.72 14.56 -9.49
CA ASP A 25 4.83 14.01 -10.52
C ASP A 25 3.49 14.78 -10.54
N PHE A 26 3.09 15.37 -9.40
CA PHE A 26 1.89 16.21 -9.31
C PHE A 26 2.13 17.67 -9.72
N ALA A 27 3.38 18.08 -9.99
CA ALA A 27 3.67 19.44 -10.44
C ALA A 27 3.04 19.75 -11.81
N GLY A 28 2.83 18.71 -12.64
CA GLY A 28 2.17 18.81 -13.94
C GLY A 28 0.67 19.15 -13.86
N LEU A 29 0.01 18.97 -12.71
CA LEU A 29 -1.38 19.38 -12.51
C LEU A 29 -1.57 20.90 -12.59
N ARG A 30 -0.49 21.68 -12.40
CA ARG A 30 -0.53 23.14 -12.50
C ARG A 30 -0.30 23.66 -13.91
N ARG A 31 0.33 22.90 -14.80
CA ARG A 31 0.82 23.40 -16.09
C ARG A 31 0.95 22.27 -17.10
N ASP A 32 -0.12 22.04 -17.85
CA ASP A 32 0.05 21.65 -19.24
C ASP A 32 0.11 22.98 -20.00
N ASP A 33 1.31 23.45 -20.32
CA ASP A 33 1.63 24.80 -20.78
C ASP A 33 0.91 25.23 -22.10
N GLN A 34 0.10 24.35 -22.68
CA GLN A 34 -0.68 24.60 -23.89
C GLN A 34 -2.18 24.27 -23.79
N ARG A 35 -2.68 23.82 -22.64
CA ARG A 35 -4.12 23.64 -22.41
C ARG A 35 -4.47 24.19 -21.03
N GLU A 36 -5.28 25.25 -20.99
CA GLU A 36 -5.94 25.65 -19.74
C GLU A 36 -6.60 24.41 -19.12
N SER A 37 -6.28 24.14 -17.85
CA SER A 37 -6.95 23.09 -17.11
C SER A 37 -8.46 23.37 -17.12
N LEU A 38 -9.25 22.35 -17.41
CA LEU A 38 -10.71 22.46 -17.39
C LEU A 38 -11.27 22.57 -15.95
N MET A 39 -10.42 22.39 -14.93
CA MET A 39 -10.79 22.46 -13.53
C MET A 39 -10.51 23.86 -12.95
N PRO A 40 -11.38 24.38 -12.07
CA PRO A 40 -11.10 25.58 -11.27
C PRO A 40 -9.80 25.44 -10.45
N GLU A 41 -9.04 26.55 -10.30
CA GLU A 41 -7.79 26.58 -9.53
C GLU A 41 -7.94 26.01 -8.11
N GLY A 42 -9.07 26.28 -7.44
CA GLY A 42 -9.35 25.74 -6.10
C GLY A 42 -9.46 24.21 -6.07
N GLU A 43 -10.06 23.61 -7.10
CA GLU A 43 -10.19 22.15 -7.22
C GLU A 43 -8.84 21.49 -7.57
N ILE A 44 -7.99 22.20 -8.32
CA ILE A 44 -6.61 21.75 -8.61
C ILE A 44 -5.78 21.69 -7.33
N GLU A 45 -5.82 22.74 -6.51
CA GLU A 45 -5.08 22.76 -5.23
C GLU A 45 -5.62 21.72 -4.24
N GLU A 46 -6.94 21.53 -4.16
CA GLU A 46 -7.56 20.48 -3.33
C GLU A 46 -7.14 19.08 -3.79
N THR A 47 -7.22 18.80 -5.09
CA THR A 47 -6.78 17.53 -5.68
C THR A 47 -5.30 17.28 -5.40
N ARG A 48 -4.45 18.31 -5.54
CA ARG A 48 -3.03 18.21 -5.25
C ARG A 48 -2.77 17.88 -3.78
N ALA A 49 -3.52 18.51 -2.86
CA ALA A 49 -3.40 18.22 -1.43
C ALA A 49 -3.75 16.75 -1.11
N LEU A 50 -4.86 16.25 -1.66
CA LEU A 50 -5.28 14.85 -1.51
C LEU A 50 -4.23 13.87 -2.05
N LEU A 51 -3.66 14.16 -3.22
CA LEU A 51 -2.63 13.31 -3.83
C LEU A 51 -1.33 13.29 -3.02
N LEU A 52 -0.91 14.43 -2.45
CA LEU A 52 0.25 14.49 -1.57
C LEU A 52 0.03 13.70 -0.28
N GLU A 53 -1.16 13.78 0.32
CA GLU A 53 -1.52 13.00 1.49
C GLU A 53 -1.52 11.49 1.19
N ALA A 54 -2.13 11.08 0.08
CA ALA A 54 -2.12 9.69 -0.37
C ALA A 54 -0.69 9.18 -0.63
N ALA A 55 0.17 9.99 -1.26
CA ALA A 55 1.57 9.64 -1.49
C ALA A 55 2.34 9.44 -0.17
N ALA A 56 2.09 10.29 0.82
CA ALA A 56 2.69 10.16 2.15
C ALA A 56 2.24 8.87 2.86
N LEU A 57 0.94 8.53 2.78
CA LEU A 57 0.41 7.28 3.33
C LEU A 57 1.01 6.05 2.64
N CYS A 58 1.10 6.07 1.30
CA CYS A 58 1.73 4.99 0.52
C CYS A 58 3.21 4.81 0.90
N ARG A 59 3.95 5.91 1.09
CA ARG A 59 5.34 5.86 1.54
C ARG A 59 5.46 5.23 2.92
N ALA A 60 4.68 5.69 3.89
CA ALA A 60 4.71 5.13 5.25
C ALA A 60 4.38 3.63 5.27
N ALA A 61 3.38 3.21 4.48
CA ALA A 61 3.03 1.80 4.34
C ALA A 61 4.15 0.98 3.68
N ASN A 62 4.82 1.53 2.67
CA ASN A 62 5.98 0.89 2.03
C ASN A 62 7.14 0.73 3.01
N ASP A 63 7.47 1.77 3.78
CA ASP A 63 8.57 1.76 4.73
C ASP A 63 8.31 0.72 5.84
N SER A 64 7.12 0.72 6.44
CA SER A 64 6.74 -0.28 7.45
C SER A 64 6.73 -1.72 6.90
N PHE A 65 6.33 -1.92 5.65
CA PHE A 65 6.36 -3.25 5.04
C PHE A 65 7.78 -3.71 4.71
N ALA A 66 8.67 -2.80 4.30
CA ALA A 66 10.08 -3.12 4.08
C ALA A 66 10.78 -3.53 5.39
N GLU A 67 10.46 -2.88 6.51
CA GLU A 67 10.90 -3.31 7.84
C GLU A 67 10.42 -4.73 8.15
N TYR A 68 9.14 -5.02 7.92
CA TYR A 68 8.59 -6.36 8.11
C TYR A 68 9.25 -7.42 7.21
N GLN A 69 9.50 -7.12 5.92
CA GLN A 69 10.22 -8.02 5.02
C GLN A 69 11.65 -8.29 5.52
N ALA A 70 12.32 -7.28 6.07
CA ALA A 70 13.66 -7.44 6.65
C ALA A 70 13.63 -8.34 7.90
N GLU A 71 12.64 -8.20 8.76
CA GLU A 71 12.43 -9.09 9.92
C GLU A 71 12.19 -10.53 9.50
N VAL A 72 11.27 -10.75 8.54
CA VAL A 72 10.98 -12.09 7.99
C VAL A 72 12.23 -12.71 7.41
N LYS A 73 12.99 -11.95 6.61
CA LYS A 73 14.23 -12.41 6.00
C LYS A 73 15.27 -12.81 7.05
N ALA A 74 15.52 -11.95 8.04
CA ALA A 74 16.50 -12.23 9.10
C ALA A 74 16.13 -13.46 9.94
N ALA A 75 14.84 -13.66 10.22
CA ALA A 75 14.36 -14.84 10.91
C ALA A 75 14.56 -16.11 10.06
N VAL A 76 14.20 -16.08 8.78
CA VAL A 76 14.37 -17.22 7.88
C VAL A 76 15.85 -17.57 7.73
N GLU A 77 16.74 -16.58 7.63
CA GLU A 77 18.19 -16.81 7.54
C GLU A 77 18.80 -17.38 8.84
N SER A 78 18.28 -17.00 10.01
CA SER A 78 18.85 -17.42 11.30
C SER A 78 18.30 -18.75 11.83
N GLN A 79 17.00 -19.00 11.70
CA GLN A 79 16.32 -20.17 12.27
C GLN A 79 15.62 -21.05 11.22
N GLY A 80 15.53 -20.60 9.96
CA GLY A 80 14.90 -21.36 8.87
C GLY A 80 13.38 -21.21 8.79
N TYR A 81 12.77 -20.37 9.63
CA TYR A 81 11.32 -20.13 9.65
C TYR A 81 10.99 -18.76 10.25
N PHE A 82 9.76 -18.30 10.05
CA PHE A 82 9.20 -17.11 10.70
C PHE A 82 7.99 -17.51 11.55
N GLU A 83 7.83 -16.89 12.73
CA GLU A 83 6.72 -17.16 13.63
C GLU A 83 5.82 -15.94 13.77
N VAL A 84 4.52 -16.19 13.82
CA VAL A 84 3.48 -15.17 13.99
C VAL A 84 2.50 -15.62 15.07
N GLU A 85 1.63 -14.73 15.55
CA GLU A 85 0.59 -15.14 16.49
C GLU A 85 -0.39 -16.14 15.87
N SER A 86 -1.01 -16.97 16.72
CA SER A 86 -1.86 -18.08 16.25
C SER A 86 -3.09 -17.65 15.47
N ASP A 87 -3.53 -16.41 15.66
CA ASP A 87 -4.67 -15.79 14.98
C ASP A 87 -4.27 -15.01 13.72
N TYR A 88 -2.97 -14.88 13.41
CA TYR A 88 -2.47 -14.04 12.31
C TYR A 88 -3.18 -14.32 10.98
N LEU A 89 -3.30 -15.59 10.59
CA LEU A 89 -3.96 -15.98 9.34
C LEU A 89 -5.46 -15.68 9.36
N ALA A 90 -6.12 -15.85 10.51
CA ALA A 90 -7.54 -15.53 10.67
C ALA A 90 -7.77 -14.02 10.59
N VAL A 91 -6.94 -13.22 11.25
CA VAL A 91 -6.99 -11.76 11.22
C VAL A 91 -6.70 -11.24 9.80
N ARG A 92 -5.73 -11.81 9.10
CA ARG A 92 -5.43 -11.44 7.71
C ARG A 92 -6.60 -11.76 6.77
N ALA A 93 -7.19 -12.95 6.88
CA ALA A 93 -8.34 -13.34 6.08
C ALA A 93 -9.55 -12.41 6.35
N GLN A 94 -9.78 -12.04 7.60
CA GLN A 94 -10.82 -11.07 7.96
C GLN A 94 -10.57 -9.70 7.33
N ARG A 95 -9.33 -9.18 7.43
CA ARG A 95 -8.98 -7.90 6.81
C ARG A 95 -9.14 -7.94 5.30
N GLN A 96 -8.71 -9.01 4.65
CA GLN A 96 -8.87 -9.20 3.21
C GLN A 96 -10.36 -9.17 2.80
N ALA A 97 -11.21 -9.90 3.53
CA ALA A 97 -12.65 -9.90 3.27
C ALA A 97 -13.28 -8.51 3.47
N GLN A 98 -12.86 -7.77 4.51
CA GLN A 98 -13.30 -6.39 4.74
C GLN A 98 -12.89 -5.47 3.60
N PHE A 99 -11.63 -5.56 3.14
CA PHE A 99 -11.16 -4.80 1.99
C PHE A 99 -11.96 -5.12 0.72
N GLU A 100 -12.23 -6.39 0.44
CA GLU A 100 -13.04 -6.81 -0.71
C GLU A 100 -14.47 -6.29 -0.63
N GLU A 101 -15.09 -6.34 0.56
CA GLU A 101 -16.43 -5.79 0.79
C GLU A 101 -16.45 -4.26 0.61
N GLU A 102 -15.49 -3.55 1.20
CA GLU A 102 -15.37 -2.10 1.06
C GLU A 102 -15.05 -1.67 -0.37
N TRP A 103 -14.26 -2.45 -1.09
CA TRP A 103 -13.95 -2.20 -2.49
C TRP A 103 -15.14 -2.46 -3.42
N ALA A 104 -16.05 -3.36 -3.05
CA ALA A 104 -17.26 -3.64 -3.81
C ALA A 104 -18.33 -2.55 -3.66
N LYS A 105 -18.45 -1.92 -2.47
CA LYS A 105 -19.49 -0.91 -2.16
C LYS A 105 -19.64 0.21 -3.20
N PRO A 106 -18.56 0.83 -3.72
CA PRO A 106 -18.68 1.87 -4.75
C PRO A 106 -19.25 1.38 -6.09
N PHE A 107 -19.25 0.06 -6.34
CA PHE A 107 -19.73 -0.55 -7.58
C PHE A 107 -21.10 -1.23 -7.43
N ASP A 108 -21.66 -1.30 -6.21
CA ASP A 108 -22.97 -1.92 -5.96
C ASP A 108 -24.15 -1.05 -6.49
N ASP A 109 -23.92 0.25 -6.73
CA ASP A 109 -24.91 1.22 -7.24
C ASP A 109 -24.75 1.54 -8.76
N LEU A 110 -23.88 0.82 -9.48
CA LEU A 110 -23.65 0.95 -10.94
C LEU A 110 -24.31 -0.19 -11.75
#